data_AF-A0A920HN00-F1
#
_entry.id   AF-A0A920HN00-F1
#
_cell.length_a   1.000
_cell.length_b   1.000
_cell.length_c   1.000
_cell.angle_alpha   90.00
_cell.angle_beta   90.00
_cell.angle_gamma   90.00
#
_symmetry.space_group_name_H-M   'P 1'
#
loop_
_entity.id
_entity.type
_entity.pdbx_description
1 polymer ?
#
loop_
_entity_poly.entity_id
_entity_poly.type
_entity_poly.pdbx_seq_one_letter_code
_entity_poly.pdbx_strand_id
1 'polypeptide(L)' 'MDLIKIKDIYSSPSYNSKIVIAGWVRAFKGNRFIELNDGSTIKYSMCNF' A
#
# COMPACT_ATOMS: atom_id res chain seq x y z
N MET A 1 0.56 -3.10 -17.41
CA MET A 1 1.14 -3.43 -16.10
C MET A 1 0.00 -3.42 -15.12
N ASP A 2 -0.31 -4.58 -14.54
CA ASP A 2 -1.47 -4.70 -13.66
C ASP A 2 -1.09 -4.24 -12.25
N LEU A 3 -1.83 -3.25 -11.75
CA LEU A 3 -1.66 -2.70 -10.41
C LEU A 3 -2.45 -3.56 -9.42
N ILE A 4 -1.79 -3.94 -8.33
CA ILE A 4 -2.44 -4.64 -7.23
C ILE A 4 -3.16 -3.61 -6.36
N LYS A 5 -4.43 -3.87 -6.02
CA LYS A 5 -5.17 -2.99 -5.10
C LYS A 5 -4.74 -3.26 -3.67
N ILE A 6 -4.74 -2.20 -2.86
CA ILE A 6 -4.38 -2.28 -1.44
C ILE A 6 -5.31 -3.24 -0.69
N LYS A 7 -6.61 -3.27 -1.02
CA LYS A 7 -7.57 -4.23 -0.45
C LYS A 7 -7.13 -5.68 -0.63
N ASP A 8 -6.57 -6.03 -1.81
CA ASP A 8 -6.22 -7.41 -2.15
C ASP A 8 -5.01 -7.90 -1.35
N ILE A 9 -4.08 -7.00 -1.02
CA ILE A 9 -2.92 -7.28 -0.16
C ILE A 9 -3.37 -7.72 1.24
N TYR A 10 -4.41 -7.07 1.79
CA TYR A 10 -4.97 -7.46 3.09
C TYR A 10 -5.74 -8.78 3.04
N SER A 11 -6.37 -9.10 1.90
CA SER A 11 -7.18 -10.31 1.73
C SER A 11 -6.34 -11.54 1.40
N SER A 12 -5.17 -11.38 0.78
CA SER A 12 -4.26 -12.48 0.45
C SER A 12 -2.81 -12.00 0.57
N PRO A 13 -2.27 -11.95 1.80
CA PRO A 13 -0.91 -11.52 2.03
C PRO A 13 0.07 -12.48 1.36
N SER A 14 0.81 -11.96 0.38
CA SER A 14 1.94 -12.64 -0.25
C SER A 14 3.23 -12.07 0.34
N TYR A 15 4.05 -12.93 0.92
CA TYR A 15 5.34 -12.53 1.48
C TYR A 15 6.46 -12.68 0.44
N ASN A 16 7.50 -11.84 0.55
CA ASN A 16 8.66 -11.82 -0.36
C ASN A 16 8.35 -11.60 -1.85
N SER A 17 7.16 -11.12 -2.21
CA SER A 17 6.84 -10.75 -3.58
C SER A 17 7.10 -9.27 -3.85
N LYS A 18 7.59 -8.97 -5.06
CA LYS A 18 7.60 -7.59 -5.58
C LYS A 18 6.23 -7.29 -6.15
N ILE A 19 5.59 -6.26 -5.63
CA ILE A 19 4.29 -5.78 -6.08
C ILE A 19 4.40 -4.34 -6.54
N VAL A 20 3.55 -3.95 -7.49
CA VAL A 20 3.41 -2.56 -7.92
C VAL A 20 2.01 -2.10 -7.54
N ILE A 21 1.95 -1.02 -6.76
CA ILE A 21 0.70 -0.39 -6.31
C ILE A 21 0.73 1.09 -6.66
N ALA A 22 -0.44 1.70 -6.77
CA ALA A 22 -0.59 3.14 -6.96
C ALA A 22 -1.69 3.66 -6.04
N GLY A 23 -1.55 4.88 -5.56
CA GLY A 23 -2.52 5.52 -4.68
C GLY A 23 -2.10 6.93 -4.28
N TRP A 24 -2.85 7.52 -3.36
CA TRP A 24 -2.58 8.84 -2.80
C TRP A 24 -1.90 8.71 -1.43
N VAL A 25 -0.86 9.52 -1.23
CA VAL A 25 -0.18 9.64 0.06
C VAL A 25 -1.12 10.33 1.05
N ARG A 26 -1.35 9.69 2.20
CA ARG A 26 -2.13 10.24 3.32
C ARG A 26 -1.24 10.86 4.38
N ALA A 27 -0.07 10.27 4.64
CA ALA A 27 0.92 10.80 5.57
C ALA A 27 2.34 10.31 5.22
N PHE A 28 3.34 11.10 5.61
CA PHE A 28 4.75 10.72 5.62
C PHE A 28 5.30 10.94 7.03
N LYS A 29 5.76 9.88 7.69
CA LYS A 29 6.10 9.87 9.11
C LYS A 29 7.57 9.51 9.32
N GLY A 30 8.26 10.31 10.13
CA GLY A 30 9.64 10.06 10.56
C GLY A 30 10.63 9.89 9.41
N ASN A 31 10.37 10.56 8.28
CA ASN A 31 11.17 10.51 7.05
C ASN A 31 11.42 9.09 6.49
N ARG A 32 10.54 8.13 6.82
CA ARG A 32 10.73 6.72 6.46
C ARG A 32 9.44 6.00 6.06
N PHE A 33 8.32 6.36 6.70
CA PHE A 33 7.07 5.63 6.52
C PHE A 33 6.05 6.43 5.72
N ILE A 34 5.50 5.83 4.67
CA ILE A 34 4.39 6.39 3.90
C ILE A 34 3.10 5.63 4.21
N GLU A 35 2.05 6.36 4.55
CA GLU A 35 0.68 5.84 4.57
C GLU A 35 0.04 6.10 3.20
N LEU A 36 -0.35 5.04 2.51
CA LEU A 36 -0.93 5.09 1.16
C LEU A 36 -2.38 4.56 1.17
N ASN A 37 -3.24 5.19 0.37
CA ASN A 37 -4.60 4.72 0.13
C ASN A 37 -4.96 4.83 -1.36
N ASP A 38 -5.62 3.81 -1.91
CA ASP A 38 -6.03 3.71 -3.32
C ASP A 38 -7.57 3.75 -3.50
N GLY A 39 -8.31 4.04 -2.43
CA GLY A 39 -9.78 4.04 -2.40
C GLY A 39 -10.43 2.65 -2.35
N SER A 40 -9.66 1.56 -2.44
CA SER A 40 -10.22 0.20 -2.45
C SER A 40 -10.65 -0.31 -1.07
N THR A 41 -10.13 0.31 -0.01
CA THR A 41 -10.42 -0.02 1.39
C THR A 41 -10.25 1.22 2.27
N ILE A 42 -10.95 1.25 3.42
CA ILE A 42 -10.76 2.29 4.44
C ILE A 42 -9.44 2.15 5.20
N LYS A 43 -8.82 0.95 5.13
CA LYS A 43 -7.51 0.68 5.71
C LYS A 43 -6.41 1.38 4.91
N TYR A 44 -5.37 1.81 5.59
CA TYR A 44 -4.20 2.43 4.98
C TYR A 44 -2.99 1.52 5.14
N SER A 45 -2.29 1.29 4.03
CA SER A 45 -1.06 0.51 4.04
C SER A 45 0.11 1.41 4.39
N MET A 46 0.86 1.04 5.43
CA MET A 46 2.12 1.68 5.75
C MET A 46 3.25 0.98 5.00
N CYS A 47 3.95 1.71 4.15
CA CYS A 47 5.12 1.25 3.42
C CYS A 47 6.37 1.89 4.02
N ASN A 48 7.45 1.10 4.14
CA ASN A 48 8.76 1.61 4.54
C ASN A 48 9.59 1.91 3.30
N PHE A 49 10.26 3.06 3.28
CA PHE A 49 11.31 3.38 2.31
C PHE A 49 12.65 2.77 2.70
#